data_AF-A3YHD8-F1
#
_entry.id   AF-A3YHD8-F1
#
_cell.length_a   1.000
_cell.length_b   1.000
_cell.length_c   1.000
_cell.angle_alpha   90.00
_cell.angle_beta   90.00
_cell.angle_gamma   90.00
#
_symmetry.space_group_name_H-M   'P 1'
#
loop_
_entity.id
_entity.type
_entity.pdbx_description
1 polymer ?
#
loop_
_entity_poly.entity_id
_entity_poly.type
_entity_poly.pdbx_seq_one_letter_code
_entity_poly.pdbx_strand_id
1 'polypeptide(L)'
;MPSIDEGLTCNCSLCVKKGAIMSAFVVSESELQRDIQQGALSTYTFGSEVAKHHFCNQCGIYPFHQTLRKPGFYRVNLNCVDGLDLKQLSLSEFDGANLL
;
A
#
# COMPACT_ATOMS: atom_id res chain seq x y z
N MET A 1 7.88 7.60 16.75
CA MET A 1 7.13 6.66 15.88
C MET A 1 7.44 5.26 16.34
N PRO A 2 6.47 4.33 16.34
CA PRO A 2 6.77 2.91 16.55
C PRO A 2 7.77 2.45 15.48
N SER A 3 8.61 1.46 15.80
CA SER A 3 9.51 0.85 14.82
C SER A 3 8.69 0.13 13.75
N ILE A 4 9.17 0.20 12.50
CA ILE A 4 8.60 -0.53 11.37
C ILE A 4 9.60 -1.62 11.02
N ASP A 5 9.37 -2.82 11.54
CA ASP A 5 10.30 -3.95 11.42
C ASP A 5 9.75 -5.04 10.48
N GLU A 6 8.48 -4.92 10.08
CA GLU A 6 7.76 -5.91 9.27
C GLU A 6 7.15 -5.28 8.01
N GLY A 7 7.25 -6.02 6.90
CA GLY A 7 6.64 -5.69 5.61
C GLY A 7 5.77 -6.81 5.07
N LEU A 8 4.84 -6.46 4.18
CA LEU A 8 3.98 -7.39 3.47
C LEU A 8 4.14 -7.22 1.95
N THR A 9 4.47 -8.29 1.25
CA THR A 9 4.34 -8.39 -0.21
C THR A 9 3.09 -9.20 -0.59
N CYS A 10 2.68 -9.14 -1.86
CA CYS A 10 1.53 -9.89 -2.34
C CYS A 10 1.83 -10.48 -3.73
N ASN A 11 1.50 -11.76 -3.91
CA ASN A 11 1.78 -12.52 -5.12
C ASN A 11 0.70 -12.39 -6.22
N CYS A 12 -0.34 -11.56 -6.04
CA CYS A 12 -1.38 -11.41 -7.07
C CYS A 12 -0.84 -10.69 -8.31
N SER A 13 -1.52 -10.88 -9.44
CA SER A 13 -1.08 -10.41 -10.77
C SER A 13 -0.88 -8.89 -10.90
N LEU A 14 -1.48 -8.09 -10.00
CA LEU A 14 -1.24 -6.64 -9.92
C LEU A 14 -0.07 -6.31 -8.99
N CYS A 15 -0.02 -6.91 -7.80
CA CYS A 15 0.96 -6.59 -6.77
C CYS A 15 2.38 -6.99 -7.18
N VAL A 16 2.54 -8.12 -7.86
CA VAL A 16 3.85 -8.54 -8.41
C VAL A 16 4.40 -7.51 -9.40
N LYS A 17 3.54 -6.87 -10.21
CA LYS A 17 3.95 -5.81 -11.16
C LYS A 17 4.28 -4.49 -10.47
N LYS A 18 3.58 -4.19 -9.37
CA LYS A 18 3.85 -2.99 -8.56
C LYS A 18 5.18 -3.11 -7.79
N GLY A 19 5.57 -4.32 -7.39
CA GLY A 19 6.80 -4.56 -6.62
C GLY A 19 6.85 -3.80 -5.29
N ALA A 20 5.69 -3.45 -4.73
CA ALA A 20 5.59 -2.66 -3.51
C ALA A 20 5.76 -3.54 -2.27
N ILE A 21 6.49 -3.03 -1.28
CA ILE A 21 6.49 -3.59 0.08
C ILE A 21 5.49 -2.77 0.88
N MET A 22 4.39 -3.37 1.28
CA MET A 22 3.33 -2.68 2.03
C MET A 22 3.56 -2.80 3.54
N SER A 23 3.04 -1.85 4.31
CA SER A 23 2.99 -1.97 5.77
C SER A 23 2.27 -3.26 6.20
N ALA A 24 2.83 -3.98 7.17
CA ALA A 24 2.19 -5.15 7.76
C ALA A 24 0.90 -4.77 8.53
N PHE A 25 0.94 -3.61 9.20
CA PHE A 25 -0.20 -2.99 9.87
C PHE A 25 -1.10 -2.21 8.90
N VAL A 26 -2.30 -1.88 9.40
CA VAL A 26 -3.28 -1.03 8.71
C VAL A 26 -3.44 0.29 9.45
N VAL A 27 -3.76 1.35 8.72
CA VAL A 27 -3.92 2.72 9.22
C VAL A 27 -5.36 3.17 8.96
N SER A 28 -6.03 3.81 9.92
CA SER A 28 -7.36 4.39 9.71
C SER A 28 -7.29 5.67 8.87
N GLU A 29 -8.43 6.13 8.34
CA GLU A 29 -8.50 7.42 7.64
C GLU A 29 -7.99 8.58 8.52
N SER A 30 -8.32 8.59 9.82
CA SER A 30 -7.91 9.65 10.75
C SER A 30 -6.41 9.65 11.08
N GLU A 31 -5.74 8.51 10.93
CA GLU A 31 -4.30 8.37 11.21
C GLU A 31 -3.45 8.64 9.96
N LEU A 32 -4.04 8.61 8.76
CA LEU A 32 -3.35 8.85 7.50
C LEU A 32 -3.50 10.31 7.07
N GLN A 33 -2.57 11.16 7.52
CA GLN A 33 -2.49 12.54 7.05
C GLN A 33 -1.91 12.58 5.62
N ARG A 34 -2.56 13.33 4.74
CA ARG A 34 -2.21 13.43 3.32
C ARG A 34 -2.04 14.89 2.95
N ASP A 35 -0.79 15.35 2.88
CA ASP A 35 -0.47 16.63 2.26
C ASP A 35 -0.27 16.43 0.75
N ILE A 36 -1.39 16.42 0.03
CA ILE A 36 -1.43 16.10 -1.39
C ILE A 36 -2.29 17.14 -2.09
N GLN A 37 -1.76 17.71 -3.17
CA GLN A 37 -2.51 18.65 -4.00
C GLN A 37 -3.81 18.02 -4.52
N GLN A 38 -4.88 18.82 -4.51
CA GLN A 38 -6.17 18.37 -5.01
C GLN A 38 -6.05 17.90 -6.46
N GLY A 39 -6.54 16.70 -6.74
CA GLY A 39 -6.49 16.11 -8.08
C GLY A 39 -5.14 15.53 -8.49
N ALA A 40 -4.13 15.47 -7.61
CA ALA A 40 -2.84 14.83 -7.93
C ALA A 40 -2.87 13.29 -7.83
N LEU A 41 -3.89 12.72 -7.17
CA LEU A 41 -4.05 11.26 -7.05
C LEU A 41 -5.05 10.71 -8.06
N SER A 42 -4.62 9.66 -8.75
CA SER A 42 -5.49 8.72 -9.45
C SER A 42 -5.77 7.50 -8.58
N THR A 43 -6.92 6.87 -8.78
CA THR A 43 -7.32 5.63 -8.10
C THR A 43 -7.56 4.54 -9.13
N TYR A 44 -6.94 3.38 -8.91
CA TYR A 44 -7.19 2.18 -9.69
C TYR A 44 -7.84 1.11 -8.81
N THR A 45 -8.93 0.52 -9.31
CA THR A 45 -9.65 -0.61 -8.73
C THR A 45 -9.63 -1.77 -9.73
N PHE A 46 -9.69 -3.00 -9.22
CA PHE A 46 -9.80 -4.21 -10.01
C PHE A 46 -10.52 -5.31 -9.20
N GLY A 47 -10.91 -6.40 -9.84
CA GLY A 47 -11.58 -7.52 -9.17
C GLY A 47 -12.89 -7.06 -8.52
N SER A 48 -13.03 -7.26 -7.21
CA SER A 48 -14.21 -6.85 -6.42
C SER A 48 -14.36 -5.33 -6.23
N GLU A 49 -13.41 -4.52 -6.72
CA GLU A 49 -13.39 -3.06 -6.62
C GLU A 49 -13.33 -2.47 -5.20
N VAL A 50 -13.22 -3.32 -4.17
CA VAL A 50 -13.10 -2.89 -2.77
C VAL A 50 -11.73 -2.29 -2.47
N ALA A 51 -10.66 -2.89 -3.02
CA ALA A 51 -9.31 -2.35 -2.88
C ALA A 51 -9.12 -1.15 -3.82
N LYS A 52 -8.72 -0.02 -3.25
CA LYS A 52 -8.50 1.23 -3.98
C LYS A 52 -7.03 1.59 -3.97
N HIS A 53 -6.34 1.42 -5.09
CA HIS A 53 -4.91 1.70 -5.21
C HIS A 53 -4.69 3.14 -5.65
N HIS A 54 -4.12 3.97 -4.76
CA HIS A 54 -3.91 5.40 -5.02
C HIS A 54 -2.49 5.67 -5.48
N PHE A 55 -2.32 6.39 -6.58
CA PHE A 55 -1.02 6.74 -7.15
C PHE A 55 -1.01 8.15 -7.71
N CYS A 56 0.16 8.78 -7.72
CA CYS A 56 0.35 10.10 -8.31
C CYS A 56 0.12 10.03 -9.82
N ASN A 57 -0.75 10.88 -10.34
CA ASN A 57 -1.06 10.91 -11.77
C ASN A 57 0.02 11.60 -12.63
N GLN A 58 1.00 12.24 -12.01
CA GLN A 58 2.11 12.90 -12.70
C GLN A 58 3.34 11.99 -12.80
N CYS A 59 3.74 11.35 -11.70
CA CYS A 59 4.96 10.53 -11.63
C CYS A 59 4.71 9.03 -11.46
N GLY A 60 3.46 8.59 -11.26
CA GLY A 60 3.10 7.18 -11.14
C GLY A 60 3.41 6.52 -9.78
N ILE A 61 4.02 7.24 -8.84
CA ILE A 61 4.35 6.70 -7.51
C ILE A 61 3.08 6.26 -6.78
N TYR A 62 3.11 5.06 -6.22
CA TYR A 62 2.02 4.38 -5.53
C TYR A 62 2.26 4.39 -4.00
N PRO A 63 1.84 5.44 -3.27
CA PRO A 63 2.18 5.59 -1.85
C PRO A 63 1.30 4.78 -0.90
N PHE A 64 0.04 4.51 -1.24
CA PHE A 64 -0.88 3.78 -0.35
C PHE A 64 -2.08 3.18 -1.09
N HIS A 65 -2.80 2.28 -0.43
CA HIS A 65 -4.11 1.81 -0.90
C HIS A 65 -5.08 1.56 0.25
N GLN A 66 -6.37 1.66 -0.04
CA GLN A 66 -7.41 1.11 0.83
C GLN A 66 -7.41 -0.41 0.69
N THR A 67 -7.27 -1.15 1.79
CA THR A 67 -7.13 -2.61 1.77
C THR A 67 -8.48 -3.32 1.62
N LEU A 68 -8.51 -4.40 0.83
CA LEU A 68 -9.67 -5.28 0.69
C LEU A 68 -10.09 -5.91 2.02
N ARG A 69 -9.11 -6.32 2.86
CA ARG A 69 -9.39 -7.11 4.08
C ARG A 69 -10.05 -6.31 5.19
N LYS A 70 -9.96 -4.98 5.12
CA LYS A 70 -10.53 -4.06 6.11
C LYS A 70 -10.94 -2.76 5.40
N PRO A 71 -12.13 -2.72 4.77
CA PRO A 71 -12.61 -1.53 4.09
C PRO A 71 -12.57 -0.29 5.00
N GLY A 72 -12.19 0.87 4.44
CA GLY A 72 -11.97 2.11 5.19
C GLY A 72 -10.61 2.22 5.89
N PHE A 73 -9.77 1.17 5.84
CA PHE A 73 -8.40 1.20 6.33
C PHE A 73 -7.41 1.11 5.18
N TYR A 74 -6.21 1.59 5.44
CA TYR A 74 -5.15 1.78 4.45
C TYR A 74 -3.89 1.03 4.81
N ARG A 75 -3.09 0.74 3.79
CA ARG A 75 -1.69 0.31 3.94
C ARG A 75 -0.79 1.26 3.17
N VAL A 76 0.40 1.51 3.71
CA VAL A 76 1.40 2.42 3.15
C VAL A 76 2.48 1.62 2.45
N ASN A 77 2.89 2.06 1.26
CA ASN A 77 4.04 1.51 0.57
C ASN A 77 5.32 1.96 1.30
N LEU A 78 6.01 1.02 1.93
CA LEU A 78 7.21 1.25 2.72
C LEU A 78 8.37 1.78 1.87
N ASN A 79 8.35 1.55 0.55
CA ASN A 79 9.31 2.17 -0.37
C ASN A 79 9.18 3.70 -0.45
N CYS A 80 8.07 4.27 0.04
CA CYS A 80 7.83 5.71 0.09
C CYS A 80 8.03 6.32 1.49
N VAL A 81 8.58 5.54 2.44
CA VAL A 81 8.85 6.01 3.80
C VAL A 81 10.31 6.43 3.90
N ASP A 82 10.53 7.71 4.14
CA ASP A 82 11.88 8.27 4.28
C ASP A 82 12.61 7.70 5.49
N GLY A 83 13.89 7.35 5.30
CA GLY A 83 14.77 6.87 6.37
C GLY A 83 14.52 5.42 6.81
N LEU A 84 13.64 4.68 6.14
CA LEU A 84 13.40 3.26 6.43
C LEU A 84 14.43 2.37 5.71
N ASP A 85 15.16 1.55 6.47
CA ASP A 85 16.04 0.52 5.89
C ASP A 85 15.22 -0.72 5.52
N LEU A 86 14.78 -0.79 4.27
CA LEU A 86 13.98 -1.89 3.74
C LEU A 86 14.69 -3.26 3.86
N LYS A 87 16.03 -3.29 3.95
CA LYS A 87 16.79 -4.55 4.05
C LYS A 87 16.69 -5.21 5.42
N GLN A 88 16.30 -4.44 6.44
CA GLN A 88 16.13 -4.95 7.80
C GLN A 88 14.70 -5.43 8.07
N LEU A 89 13.78 -5.22 7.12
CA LEU A 89 12.40 -5.64 7.27
C LEU A 89 12.27 -7.17 7.18
N SER A 90 11.55 -7.74 8.13
CA SER A 90 11.02 -9.09 8.01
C SER A 90 9.83 -9.08 7.06
N LEU A 91 9.97 -9.70 5.90
CA LEU A 91 8.92 -9.72 4.87
C LEU A 91 8.07 -10.98 4.99
N SER A 92 6.75 -10.77 5.05
CA SER A 92 5.76 -11.83 4.86
C SER A 92 5.12 -11.67 3.48
N GLU A 93 4.72 -12.78 2.87
CA GLU A 93 3.98 -12.77 1.62
C GLU A 93 2.51 -13.09 1.87
N PHE A 94 1.63 -12.33 1.24
CA PHE A 94 0.22 -12.65 1.15
C PHE A 94 -0.11 -13.34 -0.17
N ASP A 95 -0.85 -14.45 -0.06
CA ASP A 95 -1.39 -15.18 -1.20
C ASP A 95 -2.64 -14.50 -1.79
N GLY A 96 -2.43 -13.37 -2.46
CA GLY A 96 -3.49 -12.69 -3.18
C GLY A 96 -3.87 -13.36 -4.50
N ALA A 97 -3.03 -14.24 -5.06
CA ALA A 97 -3.31 -14.93 -6.31
C ALA A 97 -4.49 -15.91 -6.22
N ASN A 98 -4.73 -16.49 -5.03
CA ASN A 98 -5.83 -17.43 -4.79
C ASN A 98 -7.04 -16.80 -4.06
N LEU A 99 -6.98 -15.50 -3.74
CA LEU A 99 -8.00 -14.80 -2.95
C LEU A 99 -8.68 -13.64 -3.70
N LEU A 100 -8.26 -13.35 -4.94
CA LEU A 100 -8.72 -12.22 -5.76
C LEU A 100 -9.25 -12.69 -7.12
#